data_AF-A0A617ZZC5-F1
#
_entry.id   AF-A0A617ZZC5-F1
#
_cell.length_a   1.000
_cell.length_b   1.000
_cell.length_c   1.000
_cell.angle_alpha   90.00
_cell.angle_beta   90.00
_cell.angle_gamma   90.00
#
_symmetry.space_group_name_H-M   'P 1'
#
loop_
_entity.id
_entity.type
_entity.pdbx_description
1 polymer ?
#
loop_
_entity_poly.entity_id
_entity_poly.type
_entity_poly.pdbx_seq_one_letter_code
_entity_poly.pdbx_strand_id
1 'polypeptide(L)' 'MNVNKKKLAEIFGCDVRTVTAWQSQGLPLVSGGGKGNEA' A
#
# COMPACT_ATOMS: atom_id res chain seq x y z
N MET A 1 8.37 4.94 -8.49
CA MET A 1 7.92 3.57 -8.83
C MET A 1 6.48 3.42 -8.37
N ASN A 2 5.53 3.10 -9.25
CA ASN A 2 4.12 2.95 -8.88
C ASN A 2 3.86 1.50 -8.43
N VAL A 3 4.02 1.22 -7.14
CA VAL A 3 3.91 -0.13 -6.55
C VAL A 3 2.65 -0.20 -5.70
N ASN A 4 1.78 -1.17 -5.97
CA ASN A 4 0.60 -1.43 -5.14
C ASN A 4 0.95 -2.37 -3.96
N LYS A 5 0.02 -2.55 -3.01
CA LYS A 5 0.28 -3.35 -1.80
C LYS A 5 0.60 -4.82 -2.09
N LYS A 6 0.00 -5.41 -3.13
CA LYS A 6 0.25 -6.82 -3.51
C LYS A 6 1.67 -6.99 -4.03
N LYS A 7 2.08 -6.12 -4.94
CA LYS A 7 3.43 -6.14 -5.49
C LYS A 7 4.48 -5.81 -4.44
N LEU A 8 4.16 -4.94 -3.49
CA LEU A 8 5.02 -4.67 -2.35
C LEU A 8 5.17 -5.91 -1.45
N ALA A 9 4.07 -6.59 -1.15
CA ALA A 9 4.06 -7.83 -0.40
C ALA A 9 4.88 -8.94 -1.09
N GLU A 10 4.77 -9.07 -2.41
CA GLU A 10 5.60 -9.99 -3.21
C GLU A 10 7.10 -9.65 -3.14
N ILE A 11 7.46 -8.35 -3.26
CA ILE A 11 8.86 -7.90 -3.19
C ILE A 11 9.48 -8.20 -1.82
N PHE A 12 8.72 -7.97 -0.74
CA PHE A 12 9.20 -8.17 0.62
C PHE A 12 8.93 -9.58 1.17
N GLY A 13 8.34 -10.47 0.37
CA GLY A 13 8.01 -11.84 0.76
C GLY A 13 7.10 -11.91 1.99
N CYS A 14 6.22 -10.93 2.17
CA CYS A 14 5.35 -10.82 3.35
C CYS A 14 3.87 -10.80 2.95
N ASP A 15 2.98 -10.83 3.94
CA ASP A 15 1.54 -10.74 3.69
C ASP A 15 1.11 -9.29 3.41
N VAL A 16 0.05 -9.11 2.62
CA VAL A 16 -0.55 -7.80 2.32
C VAL A 16 -1.04 -7.07 3.57
N ARG A 17 -1.44 -7.79 4.64
CA ARG A 17 -1.76 -7.20 5.95
C ARG A 17 -0.55 -6.57 6.60
N THR A 18 0.64 -7.17 6.47
CA THR A 18 1.89 -6.60 6.99
C THR A 18 2.18 -5.25 6.32
N VAL A 19 2.01 -5.17 5.00
CA VAL A 19 2.12 -3.90 4.26
C VAL A 19 1.10 -2.87 4.74
N THR A 20 -0.12 -3.30 5.06
CA THR A 20 -1.16 -2.40 5.60
C THR A 20 -0.82 -1.91 7.00
N ALA A 21 -0.24 -2.75 7.86
CA ALA A 21 0.24 -2.37 9.18
C ALA A 21 1.36 -1.32 9.09
N TRP A 22 2.32 -1.49 8.16
CA TRP A 22 3.36 -0.49 7.91
C TRP A 22 2.77 0.87 7.52
N GLN A 23 1.69 0.89 6.74
CA GLN A 23 1.00 2.13 6.38
C GLN A 23 0.40 2.83 7.61
N SER A 24 -0.17 2.07 8.55
CA SER A 24 -0.61 2.61 9.84
C SER A 24 0.55 3.10 10.72
N GLN A 25 1.77 2.62 10.48
CA GLN A 25 2.99 3.02 11.19
C GLN A 25 3.76 4.15 10.49
N GLY A 26 3.23 4.70 9.39
CA GLY A 26 3.83 5.84 8.68
C GLY A 26 4.54 5.50 7.38
N LEU A 27 4.42 4.27 6.86
CA LEU A 27 4.85 3.96 5.50
C LEU A 27 4.05 4.83 4.50
N PRO A 28 4.72 5.67 3.69
CA PRO A 28 4.04 6.56 2.77
C PRO A 28 3.14 5.80 1.80
N LEU A 29 1.87 6.19 1.78
CA LEU A 29 0.95 5.78 0.73
C LEU A 29 1.30 6.58 -0.53
N VAL A 30 1.55 5.89 -1.65
CA VAL A 30 1.49 6.56 -2.95
C VAL A 30 0.07 7.11 -3.10
N SER A 31 -0.05 8.44 -3.15
CA SER A 31 -1.29 9.22 -3.05
C SER A 31 -2.27 9.07 -4.23
N GLY A 32 -2.20 7.98 -5.01
CA GLY A 32 -3.13 7.69 -6.10
C GLY A 32 -4.36 6.84 -5.70
N GLY A 33 -4.49 6.49 -4.43
CA GLY A 33 -5.51 5.55 -3.94
C GLY A 33 -6.44 6.17 -2.89
N GLY A 34 -6.97 7.36 -3.15
CA GLY A 34 -8.16 7.82 -2.44
C GLY A 34 -9.30 6.82 -2.69
N LYS A 35 -9.96 6.37 -1.61
CA LYS A 35 -11.24 5.68 -1.72
C LYS A 35 -12.18 6.63 -2.47
N GLY A 36 -12.67 6.18 -3.63
CA GLY A 36 -13.35 7.01 -4.63
C GLY A 36 -14.23 8.11 -4.04
N ASN A 37 -13.93 9.34 -4.43
CA ASN A 37 -14.92 10.38 -4.62
C ASN A 37 -14.78 10.81 -6.09
N GLU A 38 -15.33 10.00 -6.98
CA GLU A 38 -15.68 10.45 -8.33
C GLU A 38 -16.83 11.47 -8.13
N ALA A 39 -16.54 12.74 -8.38
CA ALA A 39 -17.53 13.78 -8.60
C ALA A 39 -17.56 14.10 -10.10
#